data_AF-C3YD54-F1
#
_entry.id   AF-C3YD54-F1
#
_cell.length_a   1.000
_cell.length_b   1.000
_cell.length_c   1.000
_cell.angle_alpha   90.00
_cell.angle_beta   90.00
_cell.angle_gamma   90.00
#
_symmetry.space_group_name_H-M   'P 1'
#
loop_
_entity.id
_entity.type
_entity.pdbx_description
1 polymer ?
#
loop_
_entity_poly.entity_id
_entity_poly.type
_entity_poly.pdbx_seq_one_letter_code
_entity_poly.pdbx_strand_id
1 'polypeptide(L)'
;MHTHQTVDFVRRKMEQWCKLDHAQMTMLECLEELNNLVDESDPDVDVPNIYHAFQTAESIREKHPDNDWLQLTGLIHDAGKIMAIWGEPQWCVVGDTFPTGCLPAESVVFRHSTFQDNPDMKDPKFNTKLGMYEENCGLDKVLMSWGHDEYMYRVLKGNNAKLPEEALYAIRFHSFYPWHGSGDYDYLCNNKDREMLAWVKEFNKFDLYSKADDLPDIDALKPYYQGLIDKYIPGKLRW
;
A
#
# COMPACT_ATOMS: atom_id res chain seq x y z
N MET A 1 10.83 6.33 -9.85
CA MET A 1 9.35 6.21 -9.83
C MET A 1 8.66 7.24 -10.72
N HIS A 2 8.76 8.55 -10.40
CA HIS A 2 8.00 9.62 -11.06
C HIS A 2 8.17 9.73 -12.58
N THR A 3 9.31 9.35 -13.14
CA THR A 3 9.55 9.33 -14.60
C THR A 3 8.73 8.27 -15.35
N HIS A 4 8.38 7.16 -14.71
CA HIS A 4 7.91 5.94 -15.40
C HIS A 4 6.48 5.53 -15.04
N GLN A 5 5.97 5.96 -13.88
CA GLN A 5 4.57 5.76 -13.49
C GLN A 5 3.67 6.65 -14.38
N THR A 6 3.15 6.05 -15.44
CA THR A 6 2.25 6.64 -16.43
C THR A 6 0.92 5.91 -16.42
N VAL A 7 -0.14 6.51 -16.95
CA VAL A 7 -1.45 5.87 -17.09
C VAL A 7 -1.35 4.52 -17.80
N ASP A 8 -0.60 4.46 -18.90
CA ASP A 8 -0.41 3.24 -19.68
C ASP A 8 0.41 2.19 -18.92
N PHE A 9 1.43 2.61 -18.18
CA PHE A 9 2.20 1.69 -17.33
C PHE A 9 1.33 1.06 -16.26
N VAL A 10 0.56 1.86 -15.51
CA VAL A 10 -0.28 1.35 -14.42
C VAL A 10 -1.35 0.39 -14.97
N ARG A 11 -2.00 0.72 -16.09
CA ARG A 11 -2.98 -0.19 -16.72
C ARG A 11 -2.37 -1.54 -17.06
N ARG A 12 -1.17 -1.57 -17.66
CA ARG A 12 -0.47 -2.83 -17.95
C ARG A 12 -0.13 -3.62 -16.70
N LYS A 13 0.30 -2.95 -15.62
CA LYS A 13 0.58 -3.61 -14.35
C LYS A 13 -0.68 -4.19 -13.70
N MET A 14 -1.79 -3.45 -13.73
CA MET A 14 -3.09 -3.97 -13.31
C MET A 14 -3.48 -5.23 -14.09
N GLU A 15 -3.35 -5.24 -15.41
CA GLU A 15 -3.63 -6.40 -16.26
C GLU A 15 -2.68 -7.59 -16.00
N GLN A 16 -1.42 -7.31 -15.69
CA GLN A 16 -0.41 -8.33 -15.38
C GLN A 16 -0.70 -8.96 -14.01
N TRP A 17 -0.83 -8.16 -12.97
CA TRP A 17 -0.77 -8.61 -11.57
C TRP A 17 -2.14 -8.93 -10.97
N CYS A 18 -3.24 -8.31 -11.43
CA CYS A 18 -4.57 -8.59 -10.86
C CYS A 18 -5.15 -9.96 -11.26
N LYS A 19 -4.44 -10.75 -12.08
CA LYS A 19 -4.80 -12.13 -12.40
C LYS A 19 -4.58 -13.09 -11.24
N LEU A 20 -3.67 -12.74 -10.32
CA LEU A 20 -3.30 -13.53 -9.16
C LEU A 20 -2.92 -14.97 -9.54
N ASP A 21 -1.99 -15.11 -10.48
CA ASP A 21 -1.49 -16.35 -11.05
C ASP A 21 0.03 -16.50 -10.95
N HIS A 22 0.71 -15.67 -10.15
CA HIS A 22 2.16 -15.73 -9.94
C HIS A 22 2.53 -16.83 -8.95
N ALA A 23 1.77 -16.98 -7.86
CA ALA A 23 2.07 -17.97 -6.82
C ALA A 23 0.83 -18.44 -6.04
N GLN A 24 0.99 -19.55 -5.32
CA GLN A 24 0.05 -20.02 -4.31
C GLN A 24 0.76 -20.32 -2.99
N MET A 25 0.60 -19.42 -2.03
CA MET A 25 1.23 -19.50 -0.72
C MET A 25 0.35 -18.87 0.36
N THR A 26 0.58 -19.23 1.60
CA THR A 26 -0.05 -18.63 2.78
C THR A 26 0.50 -17.22 3.04
N MET A 27 -0.20 -16.45 3.87
CA MET A 27 0.27 -15.13 4.28
C MET A 27 1.62 -15.19 5.01
N LEU A 28 1.82 -16.16 5.92
CA LEU A 28 3.11 -16.30 6.61
C LEU A 28 4.25 -16.68 5.67
N GLU A 29 4.01 -17.58 4.70
CA GLU A 29 5.03 -17.91 3.68
C GLU A 29 5.46 -16.65 2.91
N CYS A 30 4.51 -15.77 2.53
CA CYS A 30 4.83 -14.50 1.90
C CYS A 30 5.65 -13.57 2.81
N LEU A 31 5.28 -13.45 4.09
CA LEU A 31 6.01 -12.61 5.05
C LEU A 31 7.44 -13.14 5.28
N GLU A 32 7.63 -14.45 5.28
CA GLU A 32 8.94 -15.09 5.37
C GLU A 32 9.80 -14.81 4.12
N GLU A 33 9.22 -14.77 2.91
CA GLU A 33 9.95 -14.37 1.70
C GLU A 33 10.41 -12.90 1.75
N LEU A 34 9.61 -12.00 2.33
CA LEU A 34 9.94 -10.58 2.52
C LEU A 34 11.12 -10.34 3.47
N ASN A 35 11.56 -11.36 4.21
CA ASN A 35 12.82 -11.28 4.95
C ASN A 35 14.04 -11.05 4.04
N ASN A 36 13.90 -11.27 2.72
CA ASN A 36 14.96 -11.01 1.73
C ASN A 36 14.85 -9.63 1.06
N LEU A 37 13.93 -8.76 1.51
CA LEU A 37 13.72 -7.43 0.94
C LEU A 37 14.07 -6.32 1.95
N VAL A 38 14.87 -5.36 1.50
CA VAL A 38 15.07 -4.05 2.14
C VAL A 38 14.45 -3.00 1.24
N ASP A 39 13.63 -2.12 1.81
CA ASP A 39 12.90 -1.08 1.09
C ASP A 39 13.82 0.11 0.79
N GLU A 40 14.13 0.35 -0.50
CA GLU A 40 15.03 1.44 -0.94
C GLU A 40 14.39 2.83 -0.86
N SER A 41 13.06 2.91 -0.66
CA SER A 41 12.34 4.17 -0.57
C SER A 41 12.20 4.69 0.86
N ASP A 42 12.35 3.81 1.84
CA ASP A 42 12.20 4.14 3.26
C ASP A 42 13.51 4.74 3.82
N PRO A 43 13.54 6.02 4.23
CA PRO A 43 14.73 6.62 4.81
C PRO A 43 15.01 6.14 6.24
N ASP A 44 14.05 5.48 6.89
CA ASP A 44 14.06 5.17 8.32
C ASP A 44 14.26 3.67 8.63
N VAL A 45 14.30 2.80 7.60
CA VAL A 45 14.37 1.33 7.77
C VAL A 45 15.57 0.75 7.02
N ASP A 46 16.50 0.15 7.75
CA ASP A 46 17.63 -0.64 7.20
C ASP A 46 17.54 -2.13 7.63
N VAL A 47 16.34 -2.57 8.04
CA VAL A 47 16.05 -3.96 8.45
C VAL A 47 15.09 -4.64 7.47
N PRO A 48 15.10 -5.98 7.37
CA PRO A 48 14.17 -6.70 6.51
C PRO A 48 12.70 -6.35 6.77
N ASN A 49 11.90 -6.22 5.70
CA ASN A 49 10.52 -5.73 5.78
C ASN A 49 9.59 -6.57 6.67
N ILE A 50 9.93 -7.84 6.92
CA ILE A 50 9.20 -8.68 7.87
C ILE A 50 9.22 -8.09 9.29
N TYR A 51 10.33 -7.49 9.73
CA TYR A 51 10.40 -6.90 11.07
C TYR A 51 9.47 -5.70 11.21
N HIS A 52 9.44 -4.84 10.19
CA HIS A 52 8.52 -3.72 10.12
C HIS A 52 7.06 -4.20 10.21
N ALA A 53 6.69 -5.28 9.49
CA ALA A 53 5.36 -5.86 9.55
C ALA A 53 4.94 -6.25 10.99
N PHE A 54 5.81 -6.94 11.72
CA PHE A 54 5.54 -7.33 13.12
C PHE A 54 5.59 -6.15 14.09
N GLN A 55 6.46 -5.14 13.87
CA GLN A 55 6.51 -3.92 14.68
C GLN A 55 5.21 -3.12 14.57
N THR A 56 4.72 -2.91 13.34
CA THR A 56 3.45 -2.23 13.10
C THR A 56 2.29 -2.99 13.75
N ALA A 57 2.25 -4.32 13.58
CA ALA A 57 1.19 -5.16 14.15
C ALA A 57 1.19 -5.14 15.69
N GLU A 58 2.35 -5.27 16.35
CA GLU A 58 2.44 -5.25 17.80
C GLU A 58 2.16 -3.86 18.39
N SER A 59 2.57 -2.79 17.71
CA SER A 59 2.24 -1.42 18.12
C SER A 59 0.73 -1.17 18.10
N ILE A 60 0.05 -1.64 17.05
CA ILE A 60 -1.41 -1.62 16.98
C ILE A 60 -2.01 -2.47 18.09
N ARG A 61 -1.50 -3.67 18.34
CA ARG A 61 -2.01 -4.58 19.37
C ARG A 61 -1.90 -3.98 20.77
N GLU A 62 -0.85 -3.23 21.05
CA GLU A 62 -0.68 -2.54 22.33
C GLU A 62 -1.73 -1.43 22.53
N LYS A 63 -2.00 -0.63 21.48
CA LYS A 63 -2.92 0.52 21.58
C LYS A 63 -4.39 0.18 21.32
N HIS A 64 -4.64 -0.87 20.55
CA HIS A 64 -5.95 -1.35 20.12
C HIS A 64 -6.10 -2.86 20.39
N PRO A 65 -6.02 -3.30 21.67
CA PRO A 65 -6.01 -4.73 22.01
C PRO A 65 -7.30 -5.46 21.62
N ASP A 66 -8.43 -4.75 21.57
CA ASP A 66 -9.75 -5.30 21.21
C ASP A 66 -10.03 -5.26 19.70
N ASN A 67 -9.13 -4.70 18.89
CA ASN A 67 -9.30 -4.56 17.46
C ASN A 67 -8.36 -5.49 16.68
N ASP A 68 -8.69 -6.77 16.69
CA ASP A 68 -7.87 -7.84 16.11
C ASP A 68 -7.71 -7.74 14.59
N TRP A 69 -8.72 -7.27 13.86
CA TRP A 69 -8.59 -7.05 12.42
C TRP A 69 -7.58 -5.94 12.10
N LEU A 70 -7.51 -4.88 12.91
CA LEU A 70 -6.54 -3.79 12.70
C LEU A 70 -5.11 -4.25 12.96
N GLN A 71 -4.92 -5.13 13.94
CA GLN A 71 -3.62 -5.75 14.22
C GLN A 71 -3.15 -6.59 13.03
N LEU A 72 -4.06 -7.39 12.44
CA LEU A 72 -3.76 -8.12 11.22
C LEU A 72 -3.48 -7.18 10.03
N THR A 73 -4.20 -6.06 9.90
CA THR A 73 -3.91 -5.03 8.89
C THR A 73 -2.46 -4.55 9.02
N GLY A 74 -1.98 -4.30 10.24
CA GLY A 74 -0.59 -3.96 10.52
C GLY A 74 0.40 -5.00 10.01
N LEU A 75 0.10 -6.29 10.20
CA LEU A 75 0.99 -7.35 9.74
C LEU A 75 1.07 -7.47 8.21
N ILE A 76 -0.02 -7.20 7.49
CA ILE A 76 -0.13 -7.60 6.08
C ILE A 76 -0.12 -6.44 5.08
N HIS A 77 -0.17 -5.18 5.54
CA HIS A 77 -0.30 -4.01 4.66
C HIS A 77 0.77 -3.99 3.56
N ASP A 78 1.98 -4.36 3.94
CA ASP A 78 3.17 -4.36 3.10
C ASP A 78 3.41 -5.66 2.34
N ALA A 79 2.56 -6.67 2.49
CA ALA A 79 2.79 -7.98 1.88
C ALA A 79 2.83 -7.91 0.34
N GLY A 80 2.25 -6.86 -0.25
CA GLY A 80 2.34 -6.58 -1.69
C GLY A 80 3.76 -6.29 -2.20
N LYS A 81 4.72 -5.99 -1.30
CA LYS A 81 6.13 -5.77 -1.65
C LYS A 81 6.81 -7.02 -2.21
N ILE A 82 6.18 -8.19 -2.11
CA ILE A 82 6.67 -9.46 -2.67
C ILE A 82 6.94 -9.37 -4.18
N MET A 83 6.27 -8.46 -4.89
CA MET A 83 6.55 -8.17 -6.30
C MET A 83 8.04 -7.85 -6.57
N ALA A 84 8.73 -7.20 -5.62
CA ALA A 84 10.15 -6.90 -5.75
C ALA A 84 11.01 -8.18 -5.71
N ILE A 85 10.66 -9.16 -4.86
CA ILE A 85 11.29 -10.48 -4.83
C ILE A 85 11.08 -11.22 -6.17
N TRP A 86 9.93 -11.01 -6.81
CA TRP A 86 9.60 -11.59 -8.11
C TRP A 86 10.11 -10.79 -9.31
N GLY A 87 11.02 -9.85 -9.08
CA GLY A 87 11.79 -9.18 -10.13
C GLY A 87 11.23 -7.86 -10.63
N GLU A 88 10.18 -7.31 -10.00
CA GLU A 88 9.78 -5.94 -10.26
C GLU A 88 10.82 -4.96 -9.67
N PRO A 89 11.19 -3.89 -10.39
CA PRO A 89 12.03 -2.87 -9.81
C PRO A 89 11.30 -2.15 -8.67
N GLN A 90 12.02 -1.85 -7.58
CA GLN A 90 11.42 -1.29 -6.36
C GLN A 90 10.56 -0.04 -6.61
N TRP A 91 10.92 0.82 -7.57
CA TRP A 91 10.16 2.03 -7.89
C TRP A 91 8.72 1.80 -8.37
N CYS A 92 8.36 0.58 -8.77
CA CYS A 92 6.97 0.20 -9.07
C CYS A 92 6.38 -0.79 -8.07
N VAL A 93 6.95 -0.85 -6.87
CA VAL A 93 6.52 -1.69 -5.76
C VAL A 93 6.35 -0.85 -4.50
N VAL A 94 7.35 -0.06 -4.11
CA VAL A 94 7.41 0.69 -2.84
C VAL A 94 7.25 2.21 -3.04
N GLY A 95 7.12 2.94 -1.93
CA GLY A 95 7.13 4.39 -1.87
C GLY A 95 5.77 5.08 -1.99
N ASP A 96 5.76 6.37 -1.66
CA ASP A 96 4.56 7.23 -1.69
C ASP A 96 3.83 7.17 -3.03
N THR A 97 2.52 6.90 -2.99
CA THR A 97 1.68 6.83 -4.18
C THR A 97 1.09 8.18 -4.58
N PHE A 98 0.77 8.32 -5.85
CA PHE A 98 0.08 9.49 -6.41
C PHE A 98 -0.88 9.09 -7.55
N PRO A 99 -1.96 9.84 -7.79
CA PRO A 99 -2.81 9.65 -8.96
C PRO A 99 -2.04 9.86 -10.27
N THR A 100 -2.02 8.83 -11.12
CA THR A 100 -1.58 9.01 -12.52
C THR A 100 -2.72 9.63 -13.34
N GLY A 101 -2.42 10.21 -14.50
CA GLY A 101 -3.46 10.75 -15.39
C GLY A 101 -4.07 12.08 -14.95
N CYS A 102 -3.52 12.73 -13.92
CA CYS A 102 -3.72 14.15 -13.62
C CYS A 102 -2.40 14.79 -13.19
N LEU A 103 -2.39 16.11 -13.05
CA LEU A 103 -1.19 16.83 -12.61
C LEU A 103 -0.83 16.43 -11.16
N PRO A 104 0.44 16.09 -10.87
CA PRO A 104 0.87 15.81 -9.50
C PRO A 104 0.64 17.02 -8.60
N ALA A 105 0.22 16.82 -7.35
CA ALA A 105 0.01 17.88 -6.36
C ALA A 105 1.30 18.27 -5.61
N GLU A 106 1.33 19.44 -4.95
CA GLU A 106 2.56 20.08 -4.43
C GLU A 106 3.24 19.25 -3.35
N SER A 107 2.45 18.50 -2.58
CA SER A 107 2.95 17.64 -1.52
C SER A 107 3.58 16.33 -2.00
N VAL A 108 3.53 16.00 -3.29
CA VAL A 108 4.24 14.82 -3.82
C VAL A 108 5.74 15.01 -3.61
N VAL A 109 6.38 14.03 -2.97
CA VAL A 109 7.81 14.09 -2.62
C VAL A 109 8.64 14.30 -3.89
N PHE A 110 9.60 15.25 -3.85
CA PHE A 110 10.42 15.64 -5.00
C PHE A 110 9.66 16.06 -6.28
N ARG A 111 8.40 16.51 -6.17
CA ARG A 111 7.58 16.94 -7.32
C ARG A 111 8.34 17.79 -8.33
N HIS A 112 9.04 18.82 -7.87
CA HIS A 112 9.68 19.82 -8.72
C HIS A 112 10.93 19.34 -9.47
N SER A 113 11.49 18.17 -9.13
CA SER A 113 12.79 17.71 -9.64
C SER A 113 12.75 16.33 -10.31
N THR A 114 11.61 15.64 -10.33
CA THR A 114 11.56 14.23 -10.75
C THR A 114 10.48 13.89 -11.80
N PHE A 115 9.60 14.83 -12.16
CA PHE A 115 8.52 14.61 -13.15
C PHE A 115 8.84 15.12 -14.57
N GLN A 116 9.92 15.87 -14.77
CA GLN A 116 10.27 16.52 -16.05
C GLN A 116 10.33 15.56 -17.25
N ASP A 117 10.72 14.31 -17.00
CA ASP A 117 10.88 13.28 -18.02
C ASP A 117 9.69 12.32 -18.12
N ASN A 118 8.66 12.49 -17.28
CA ASN A 118 7.44 11.71 -17.40
C ASN A 118 6.65 12.14 -18.65
N PRO A 119 6.37 11.24 -19.60
CA PRO A 119 5.68 11.59 -20.84
C PRO A 119 4.25 12.10 -20.61
N ASP A 120 3.56 11.67 -19.55
CA ASP A 120 2.19 12.11 -19.24
C ASP A 120 2.14 13.61 -18.90
N MET A 121 3.24 14.20 -18.42
CA MET A 121 3.30 15.65 -18.15
C MET A 121 3.25 16.49 -19.44
N LYS A 122 3.51 15.87 -20.59
CA LYS A 122 3.46 16.51 -21.91
C LYS A 122 2.14 16.25 -22.64
N ASP A 123 1.28 15.35 -22.12
CA ASP A 123 -0.02 15.04 -22.70
C ASP A 123 -1.11 15.97 -22.11
N PRO A 124 -1.81 16.78 -22.94
CA PRO A 124 -2.89 17.66 -22.47
C PRO A 124 -4.06 16.92 -21.79
N LYS A 125 -4.19 15.60 -21.98
CA LYS A 125 -5.19 14.78 -21.29
C LYS A 125 -4.86 14.57 -19.81
N PHE A 126 -3.59 14.63 -19.44
CA PHE A 126 -3.12 14.24 -18.10
C PHE A 126 -2.46 15.39 -17.34
N ASN A 127 -1.99 16.44 -18.02
CA ASN A 127 -1.24 17.53 -17.39
C ASN A 127 -2.09 18.69 -16.86
N THR A 128 -3.38 18.47 -16.60
CA THR A 128 -4.28 19.44 -15.95
C THR A 128 -4.65 18.94 -14.54
N LYS A 129 -5.20 19.83 -13.70
CA LYS A 129 -5.56 19.51 -12.31
C LYS A 129 -6.41 18.23 -12.20
N LEU A 130 -7.43 18.09 -13.05
CA LEU A 130 -8.29 16.91 -13.07
C LEU A 130 -7.80 15.85 -14.06
N GLY A 131 -7.08 16.25 -15.11
CA GLY A 131 -6.60 15.34 -16.14
C GLY A 131 -7.75 14.51 -16.72
N MET A 132 -7.66 13.19 -16.57
CA MET A 132 -8.68 12.24 -17.04
C MET A 132 -9.86 12.01 -16.07
N TYR A 133 -9.88 12.68 -14.92
CA TYR A 133 -10.87 12.45 -13.86
C TYR A 133 -11.98 13.50 -13.83
N GLU A 134 -13.09 13.11 -13.20
CA GLU A 134 -14.15 14.04 -12.78
C GLU A 134 -13.91 14.49 -11.34
N GLU A 135 -14.37 15.69 -11.01
CA GLU A 135 -14.31 16.21 -9.63
C GLU A 135 -15.16 15.33 -8.70
N ASN A 136 -14.61 14.99 -7.53
CA ASN A 136 -15.21 14.10 -6.52
C ASN A 136 -15.61 12.71 -7.05
N CYS A 137 -14.90 12.19 -8.07
CA CYS A 137 -15.23 10.91 -8.69
C CYS A 137 -15.15 9.71 -7.73
N GLY A 138 -14.35 9.82 -6.67
CA GLY A 138 -14.05 8.77 -5.70
C GLY A 138 -12.68 8.14 -5.95
N LEU A 139 -11.89 7.97 -4.89
CA LEU A 139 -10.56 7.35 -4.98
C LEU A 139 -10.61 5.91 -5.51
N ASP A 140 -11.76 5.23 -5.39
CA ASP A 140 -11.97 3.92 -5.99
C ASP A 140 -11.91 3.92 -7.52
N LYS A 141 -12.14 5.07 -8.16
CA LYS A 141 -12.06 5.28 -9.62
C LYS A 141 -10.76 5.96 -10.07
N VAL A 142 -9.91 6.34 -9.12
CA VAL A 142 -8.61 6.97 -9.42
C VAL A 142 -7.58 5.89 -9.73
N LEU A 143 -6.81 6.10 -10.79
CA LEU A 143 -5.70 5.23 -11.16
C LEU A 143 -4.44 5.69 -10.43
N MET A 144 -4.19 5.10 -9.26
CA MET A 144 -2.99 5.35 -8.47
C MET A 144 -1.74 4.82 -9.17
N SER A 145 -0.57 5.42 -8.93
CA SER A 145 0.72 4.84 -9.29
C SER A 145 0.80 3.40 -8.78
N TRP A 146 1.27 2.48 -9.62
CA TRP A 146 1.28 1.05 -9.31
C TRP A 146 2.30 0.72 -8.20
N GLY A 147 1.88 -0.07 -7.22
CA GLY A 147 2.71 -0.49 -6.09
C GLY A 147 2.00 -1.49 -5.19
N HIS A 148 2.61 -1.75 -4.03
CA HIS A 148 2.16 -2.74 -3.04
C HIS A 148 0.76 -2.47 -2.50
N ASP A 149 0.33 -1.20 -2.31
CA ASP A 149 -1.02 -0.86 -1.85
C ASP A 149 -2.12 -1.48 -2.72
N GLU A 150 -2.15 -1.13 -4.01
CA GLU A 150 -3.18 -1.58 -4.95
C GLU A 150 -3.07 -3.08 -5.17
N TYR A 151 -1.85 -3.61 -5.29
CA TYR A 151 -1.65 -5.05 -5.47
C TYR A 151 -2.16 -5.85 -4.25
N MET A 152 -1.81 -5.44 -3.03
CA MET A 152 -2.24 -6.12 -1.82
C MET A 152 -3.75 -6.02 -1.60
N TYR A 153 -4.34 -4.86 -1.89
CA TYR A 153 -5.80 -4.72 -1.96
C TYR A 153 -6.44 -5.74 -2.91
N ARG A 154 -5.86 -5.93 -4.11
CA ARG A 154 -6.36 -6.88 -5.12
C ARG A 154 -6.19 -8.33 -4.66
N VAL A 155 -5.07 -8.69 -4.03
CA VAL A 155 -4.85 -10.01 -3.41
C VAL A 155 -5.94 -10.29 -2.38
N LEU A 156 -6.22 -9.36 -1.46
CA LEU A 156 -7.23 -9.54 -0.43
C LEU A 156 -8.64 -9.69 -1.00
N LYS A 157 -8.99 -8.85 -1.99
CA LYS A 157 -10.29 -8.94 -2.68
C LYS A 157 -10.43 -10.25 -3.47
N GLY A 158 -9.40 -10.63 -4.23
CA GLY A 158 -9.40 -11.83 -5.06
C GLY A 158 -9.46 -13.14 -4.27
N ASN A 159 -8.97 -13.12 -3.03
CA ASN A 159 -9.02 -14.25 -2.10
C ASN A 159 -10.19 -14.19 -1.10
N ASN A 160 -11.13 -13.25 -1.27
CA ASN A 160 -12.30 -13.09 -0.39
C ASN A 160 -11.93 -12.96 1.10
N ALA A 161 -10.92 -12.13 1.40
CA ALA A 161 -10.55 -11.78 2.77
C ALA A 161 -11.79 -11.31 3.56
N LYS A 162 -11.91 -11.75 4.80
CA LYS A 162 -13.03 -11.40 5.71
C LYS A 162 -12.74 -10.15 6.56
N LEU A 163 -11.79 -9.33 6.10
CA LEU A 163 -11.45 -8.06 6.73
C LEU A 163 -12.58 -7.03 6.48
N PRO A 164 -12.80 -6.10 7.42
CA PRO A 164 -13.75 -5.01 7.21
C PRO A 164 -13.26 -4.06 6.12
N GLU A 165 -14.16 -3.20 5.62
CA GLU A 165 -13.86 -2.31 4.51
C GLU A 165 -12.76 -1.30 4.87
N GLU A 166 -12.76 -0.83 6.11
CA GLU A 166 -11.78 0.08 6.70
C GLU A 166 -10.35 -0.47 6.58
N ALA A 167 -10.16 -1.78 6.83
CA ALA A 167 -8.86 -2.44 6.69
C ALA A 167 -8.39 -2.46 5.23
N LEU A 168 -9.29 -2.85 4.32
CA LEU A 168 -8.99 -2.89 2.88
C LEU A 168 -8.69 -1.49 2.34
N TYR A 169 -9.39 -0.48 2.84
CA TYR A 169 -9.22 0.91 2.45
C TYR A 169 -7.90 1.47 2.98
N ALA A 170 -7.55 1.18 4.24
CA ALA A 170 -6.25 1.53 4.81
C ALA A 170 -5.11 0.93 3.98
N ILE A 171 -5.14 -0.38 3.71
CA ILE A 171 -4.11 -1.05 2.89
C ILE A 171 -4.00 -0.43 1.48
N ARG A 172 -5.12 -0.09 0.85
CA ARG A 172 -5.12 0.45 -0.51
C ARG A 172 -4.55 1.88 -0.63
N PHE A 173 -4.51 2.64 0.46
CA PHE A 173 -4.16 4.06 0.41
C PHE A 173 -3.21 4.52 1.53
N HIS A 174 -2.53 3.59 2.21
CA HIS A 174 -1.61 3.91 3.30
C HIS A 174 -0.32 4.58 2.79
N SER A 175 0.05 4.36 1.53
CA SER A 175 1.14 5.08 0.88
C SER A 175 0.69 6.39 0.23
N PHE A 176 -0.59 6.76 0.28
CA PHE A 176 -1.09 7.97 -0.38
C PHE A 176 -0.88 9.24 0.47
N TYR A 177 0.38 9.48 0.87
CA TYR A 177 0.80 10.57 1.75
C TYR A 177 0.35 11.97 1.31
N PRO A 178 0.39 12.32 0.00
CA PRO A 178 -0.17 13.59 -0.46
C PRO A 178 -1.61 13.82 0.02
N TRP A 179 -2.43 12.77 0.06
CA TRP A 179 -3.80 12.84 0.53
C TRP A 179 -3.91 12.78 2.06
N HIS A 180 -3.51 11.68 2.69
CA HIS A 180 -3.76 11.50 4.13
C HIS A 180 -2.82 12.31 5.03
N GLY A 181 -1.61 12.62 4.56
CA GLY A 181 -0.63 13.45 5.28
C GLY A 181 -0.82 14.94 5.02
N SER A 182 -0.95 15.34 3.75
CA SER A 182 -0.90 16.75 3.34
C SER A 182 -2.25 17.38 2.96
N GLY A 183 -3.28 16.56 2.73
CA GLY A 183 -4.62 17.03 2.35
C GLY A 183 -4.77 17.43 0.87
N ASP A 184 -3.78 17.14 0.02
CA ASP A 184 -3.91 17.27 -1.42
C ASP A 184 -4.90 16.24 -1.98
N TYR A 185 -5.34 16.43 -3.23
CA TYR A 185 -6.26 15.55 -3.95
C TYR A 185 -7.68 15.40 -3.35
N ASP A 186 -8.09 16.20 -2.36
CA ASP A 186 -9.48 16.18 -1.86
C ASP A 186 -10.52 16.42 -2.97
N TYR A 187 -10.15 17.14 -4.03
CA TYR A 187 -10.99 17.36 -5.22
C TYR A 187 -11.28 16.09 -6.04
N LEU A 188 -10.59 14.97 -5.78
CA LEU A 188 -10.91 13.66 -6.35
C LEU A 188 -11.75 12.80 -5.38
N CYS A 189 -11.80 13.18 -4.10
CA CYS A 189 -12.42 12.41 -3.04
C CYS A 189 -13.94 12.57 -3.02
N ASN A 190 -14.67 11.47 -2.81
CA ASN A 190 -16.10 11.48 -2.53
C ASN A 190 -16.37 11.48 -1.01
N ASN A 191 -17.63 11.33 -0.58
CA ASN A 191 -17.97 11.32 0.85
C ASN A 191 -17.36 10.13 1.60
N LYS A 192 -17.35 8.94 0.99
CA LYS A 192 -16.79 7.73 1.57
C LYS A 192 -15.30 7.87 1.82
N ASP A 193 -14.56 8.46 0.88
CA ASP A 193 -13.12 8.64 1.02
C ASP A 193 -12.81 9.55 2.24
N ARG A 194 -13.62 10.60 2.43
CA ARG A 194 -13.50 11.52 3.58
C ARG A 194 -13.86 10.86 4.92
N GLU A 195 -14.82 9.93 4.93
CA GLU A 195 -15.13 9.11 6.11
C GLU A 195 -13.98 8.13 6.42
N MET A 196 -13.41 7.50 5.40
CA MET A 196 -12.31 6.54 5.53
C MET A 196 -10.98 7.18 5.92
N LEU A 197 -10.80 8.48 5.66
CA LEU A 197 -9.59 9.22 6.01
C LEU A 197 -9.19 9.06 7.49
N ALA A 198 -10.16 8.96 8.40
CA ALA A 198 -9.88 8.74 9.81
C ALA A 198 -9.18 7.39 10.07
N TRP A 199 -9.58 6.34 9.37
CA TRP A 199 -8.98 5.01 9.48
C TRP A 199 -7.58 4.94 8.86
N VAL A 200 -7.39 5.59 7.69
CA VAL A 200 -6.07 5.67 7.05
C VAL A 200 -5.09 6.44 7.93
N LYS A 201 -5.52 7.58 8.51
CA LYS A 201 -4.70 8.36 9.45
C LYS A 201 -4.42 7.62 10.75
N GLU A 202 -5.37 6.85 11.26
CA GLU A 202 -5.13 6.05 12.47
C GLU A 202 -4.09 4.96 12.19
N PHE A 203 -4.25 4.23 11.08
CA PHE A 203 -3.29 3.21 10.66
C PHE A 203 -1.88 3.78 10.45
N ASN A 204 -1.76 4.91 9.74
CA ASN A 204 -0.47 5.51 9.38
C ASN A 204 0.39 5.91 10.60
N LYS A 205 -0.22 6.18 11.77
CA LYS A 205 0.54 6.43 13.01
C LYS A 205 1.38 5.21 13.41
N PHE A 206 0.88 4.01 13.19
CA PHE A 206 1.56 2.78 13.57
C PHE A 206 2.58 2.35 12.53
N ASP A 207 2.23 2.47 11.26
CA ASP A 207 3.15 2.25 10.14
C ASP A 207 4.41 3.14 10.29
N LEU A 208 4.24 4.46 10.43
CA LEU A 208 5.38 5.36 10.46
C LEU A 208 6.21 5.30 11.77
N TYR A 209 5.55 5.24 12.93
CA TYR A 209 6.21 5.46 14.23
C TYR A 209 6.52 4.18 15.03
N SER A 210 6.23 2.99 14.49
CA SER A 210 6.60 1.72 15.14
C SER A 210 8.03 1.26 14.83
N LYS A 211 8.70 1.94 13.89
CA LYS A 211 10.08 1.69 13.49
C LYS A 211 11.01 1.94 14.69
N ALA A 212 11.51 0.86 15.28
CA ALA A 212 12.36 0.89 16.47
C ALA A 212 13.59 0.01 16.27
N ASP A 213 14.68 0.34 16.97
CA ASP A 213 15.92 -0.44 16.96
C ASP A 213 15.73 -1.84 17.56
N ASP A 214 14.79 -1.98 18.50
CA ASP A 214 14.47 -3.26 19.14
C ASP A 214 13.58 -4.11 18.22
N LEU A 215 14.16 -5.20 17.69
CA LEU A 215 13.48 -6.13 16.81
C LEU A 215 12.58 -7.11 17.60
N PRO A 216 11.34 -7.37 17.16
CA PRO A 216 10.45 -8.32 17.82
C PRO A 216 10.92 -9.78 17.68
N ASP A 217 10.59 -10.61 18.68
CA ASP A 217 10.72 -12.08 18.59
C ASP A 217 9.61 -12.66 17.72
N ILE A 218 9.86 -12.69 16.41
CA ILE A 218 8.88 -13.12 15.40
C ILE A 218 8.40 -14.55 15.68
N ASP A 219 9.28 -15.47 16.09
CA ASP A 219 8.89 -16.87 16.30
C ASP A 219 7.93 -17.02 17.50
N ALA A 220 8.10 -16.20 18.54
CA ALA A 220 7.15 -16.13 19.65
C ALA A 220 5.79 -15.52 19.24
N LEU A 221 5.78 -14.61 18.25
CA LEU A 221 4.59 -13.91 17.77
C LEU A 221 3.78 -14.69 16.72
N LYS A 222 4.44 -15.52 15.90
CA LYS A 222 3.81 -16.30 14.82
C LYS A 222 2.53 -17.03 15.24
N PRO A 223 2.44 -17.74 16.39
CA PRO A 223 1.22 -18.44 16.79
C PRO A 223 0.00 -17.52 16.96
N TYR A 224 0.21 -16.31 17.49
CA TYR A 224 -0.85 -15.33 17.66
C TYR A 224 -1.39 -14.85 16.31
N TYR A 225 -0.48 -14.39 15.45
CA TYR A 225 -0.83 -13.85 14.15
C TYR A 225 -1.36 -14.90 13.17
N GLN A 226 -0.89 -16.15 13.27
CA GLN A 226 -1.49 -17.27 12.54
C GLN A 226 -2.96 -17.44 12.89
N GLY A 227 -3.35 -17.28 14.17
CA GLY A 227 -4.75 -17.32 14.57
C GLY A 227 -5.61 -16.23 13.92
N LEU A 228 -5.05 -15.03 13.73
CA LEU A 228 -5.72 -13.95 12.99
C LEU A 228 -5.81 -14.25 11.48
N ILE A 229 -4.73 -14.77 10.89
CA ILE A 229 -4.70 -15.20 9.50
C ILE A 229 -5.77 -16.27 9.25
N ASP A 230 -5.87 -17.28 10.11
CA ASP A 230 -6.87 -18.35 10.01
C ASP A 230 -8.31 -17.82 10.12
N LYS A 231 -8.52 -16.76 10.92
CA LYS A 231 -9.82 -16.10 11.07
C LYS A 231 -10.22 -15.32 9.81
N TYR A 232 -9.29 -14.54 9.25
CA TYR A 232 -9.61 -13.51 8.26
C TYR A 232 -9.22 -13.87 6.81
N ILE A 233 -8.12 -14.58 6.61
CA ILE A 233 -7.52 -14.90 5.31
C ILE A 233 -6.86 -16.30 5.32
N PRO A 234 -7.62 -17.37 5.62
CA PRO A 234 -7.05 -18.69 5.87
C PRO A 234 -6.49 -19.35 4.60
N GLY A 235 -5.52 -20.24 4.82
CA GLY A 235 -5.02 -21.15 3.80
C GLY A 235 -4.11 -20.49 2.76
N LYS A 236 -3.96 -21.16 1.62
CA LYS A 236 -3.16 -20.66 0.51
C LYS A 236 -3.94 -19.61 -0.26
N LEU A 237 -3.33 -18.45 -0.43
CA LEU A 237 -3.83 -17.35 -1.22
C LEU A 237 -3.27 -17.44 -2.64
N ARG A 238 -4.02 -16.89 -3.58
CA ARG A 238 -3.56 -16.61 -4.93
C ARG A 238 -2.91 -15.23 -4.94
N TRP A 239 -1.67 -15.18 -5.42
CA TRP A 239 -0.86 -13.98 -5.53
C TRP A 239 -0.59 -13.68 -6.99
#